data_AF-A0A6H3SI00-F1
#
_entry.id   AF-A0A6H3SI00-F1
#
_cell.length_a   1.000
_cell.length_b   1.000
_cell.length_c   1.000
_cell.angle_alpha   90.00
_cell.angle_beta   90.00
_cell.angle_gamma   90.00
#
_symmetry.space_group_name_H-M   'P 1'
#
loop_
_entity.id
_entity.type
_entity.pdbx_description
1 polymer ?
#
loop_
_entity_poly.entity_id
_entity_poly.type
_entity_poly.pdbx_seq_one_letter_code
_entity_poly.pdbx_strand_id
1 'polypeptide(L)' 'MANTLKTLRRFRGMTQEELAKETGITSRTIMSYENDVKKLRRASYENIKKLASALDVSVDDIFLDNVSDFLKLPS' A
#
# COMPACT_ATOMS: atom_id res chain seq x y z
N MET A 1 8.44 -8.03 9.07
CA MET A 1 8.29 -8.01 7.60
C MET A 1 8.21 -6.56 7.12
N ALA A 2 8.78 -6.27 5.96
CA ALA A 2 8.59 -4.98 5.30
C ALA A 2 7.10 -4.80 4.98
N ASN A 3 6.54 -3.60 5.19
CA ASN A 3 5.15 -3.34 4.87
C ASN A 3 4.98 -3.21 3.34
N THR A 4 4.17 -4.08 2.75
CA THR A 4 3.89 -4.15 1.31
C THR A 4 3.37 -2.83 0.77
N LEU A 5 2.44 -2.17 1.46
CA LEU A 5 1.89 -0.87 1.05
C LEU A 5 2.97 0.22 0.97
N LYS A 6 3.83 0.31 2.00
CA LYS A 6 4.93 1.29 2.04
C LYS A 6 5.93 1.06 0.90
N THR A 7 6.18 -0.20 0.58
CA THR A 7 7.10 -0.58 -0.49
C THR A 7 6.52 -0.23 -1.85
N LEU A 8 5.27 -0.58 -2.11
CA LEU A 8 4.55 -0.21 -3.34
C LEU A 8 4.49 1.30 -3.53
N ARG A 9 4.16 2.06 -2.48
CA ARG A 9 4.16 3.53 -2.54
C ARG A 9 5.52 4.10 -2.93
N ARG A 10 6.59 3.63 -2.30
CA ARG A 10 7.96 4.08 -2.59
C ARG A 10 8.40 3.68 -3.99
N PHE A 11 8.00 2.50 -4.46
CA PHE A 11 8.26 2.05 -5.82
C PHE A 11 7.59 2.95 -6.86
N ARG A 12 6.40 3.48 -6.55
CA ARG A 12 5.71 4.51 -7.35
C ARG A 12 6.25 5.93 -7.15
N GLY A 13 7.31 6.11 -6.34
CA GLY A 13 7.94 7.41 -6.12
C GLY A 13 7.10 8.40 -5.30
N MET A 14 6.03 7.94 -4.64
CA MET A 14 5.09 8.82 -3.93
C MET A 14 5.48 9.02 -2.47
N THR A 15 5.24 10.21 -1.94
CA THR A 15 5.16 10.53 -0.50
C THR A 15 3.83 10.04 0.10
N GLN A 16 3.71 10.04 1.43
CA GLN A 16 2.45 9.65 2.09
C GLN A 16 1.34 10.68 1.79
N GLU A 17 1.70 11.96 1.68
CA GLU A 17 0.83 13.07 1.32
C GLU A 17 0.30 12.95 -0.12
N GLU A 18 1.15 12.56 -1.07
CA GLU A 18 0.73 12.35 -2.46
C GLU A 18 -0.23 11.16 -2.58
N LEU A 19 0.06 10.03 -1.93
CA LEU A 19 -0.85 8.89 -1.92
C LEU A 19 -2.18 9.23 -1.22
N ALA A 20 -2.12 10.02 -0.15
CA ALA A 20 -3.31 10.53 0.53
C ALA A 20 -4.18 11.39 -0.39
N LYS A 21 -3.55 12.31 -1.14
CA LYS A 21 -4.24 13.17 -2.11
C LYS A 21 -4.90 12.36 -3.22
N GLU A 22 -4.19 11.38 -3.78
CA GLU A 22 -4.69 10.55 -4.89
C GLU A 22 -5.87 9.66 -4.47
N THR A 23 -5.82 9.11 -3.25
CA THR A 23 -6.85 8.19 -2.74
C THR A 23 -8.02 8.90 -2.03
N GLY A 24 -7.83 10.16 -1.62
CA GLY A 24 -8.73 10.86 -0.70
C GLY A 24 -8.71 10.29 0.73
N ILE A 25 -7.73 9.44 1.07
CA ILE A 25 -7.51 8.90 2.41
C ILE A 25 -6.56 9.86 3.15
N THR A 26 -6.78 10.11 4.44
CA THR A 26 -5.87 11.02 5.17
C THR A 26 -4.44 10.47 5.24
N SER A 27 -3.43 11.34 5.19
CA SER A 27 -2.02 10.95 5.34
C SER A 27 -1.75 10.21 6.64
N ARG A 28 -2.45 10.58 7.73
CA ARG A 28 -2.42 9.85 9.02
C ARG A 28 -2.91 8.41 8.88
N THR A 29 -3.98 8.18 8.13
CA THR A 29 -4.50 6.83 7.87
C THR A 29 -3.52 6.03 7.02
N ILE A 30 -2.96 6.62 5.95
CA ILE A 30 -1.90 6.00 5.14
C ILE A 30 -0.72 5.58 6.01
N MET A 31 -0.18 6.50 6.82
CA MET A 31 0.89 6.20 7.77
C MET A 31 0.51 5.08 8.74
N SER A 32 -0.73 5.07 9.23
CA SER A 32 -1.22 4.02 10.13
C SER A 32 -1.29 2.65 9.44
N TYR A 33 -1.66 2.59 8.16
CA TYR A 33 -1.64 1.36 7.38
C TYR A 33 -0.21 0.88 7.10
N GLU A 34 0.72 1.81 6.86
CA GLU A 34 2.13 1.50 6.62
C GLU A 34 2.90 1.03 7.86
N ASN A 35 2.46 1.44 9.06
CA ASN A 35 3.11 1.07 10.30
C ASN A 35 2.47 -0.16 10.98
N ASP A 36 1.22 -0.48 10.68
CA ASP A 36 0.50 -1.60 11.29
C ASP A 36 -0.33 -2.38 10.25
N VAL A 37 0.19 -3.53 9.83
CA VAL A 37 -0.45 -4.38 8.84
C VAL A 37 -1.83 -4.89 9.29
N LYS A 38 -2.07 -5.02 10.61
CA LYS A 38 -3.38 -5.44 11.12
C LYS A 38 -4.44 -4.37 10.89
N LYS A 39 -4.05 -3.10 10.84
CA LYS A 39 -4.98 -1.99 10.50
C LYS A 39 -5.26 -1.96 9.01
N LEU A 40 -4.24 -2.20 8.18
CA LEU A 40 -4.43 -2.34 6.73
C LEU A 40 -5.38 -3.50 6.41
N ARG A 41 -5.18 -4.68 7.02
CA ARG A 41 -6.07 -5.85 6.86
C ARG A 41 -7.50 -5.64 7.35
N ARG A 42 -7.76 -4.61 8.16
CA ARG A 42 -9.11 -4.22 8.63
C ARG A 42 -9.67 -3.00 7.90
N ALA A 43 -8.95 -2.44 6.93
CA ALA A 43 -9.45 -1.33 6.14
C ALA A 43 -10.69 -1.78 5.34
N SER A 44 -11.58 -0.84 5.04
CA SER A 44 -12.70 -1.12 4.15
C SER A 44 -12.20 -1.52 2.77
N TYR A 45 -12.93 -2.40 2.10
CA TYR A 45 -12.61 -2.79 0.73
C TYR A 45 -12.47 -1.59 -0.21
N GLU A 46 -13.33 -0.57 -0.06
CA GLU A 46 -13.25 0.68 -0.82
C GLU A 46 -11.90 1.41 -0.65
N ASN A 47 -11.37 1.48 0.58
CA ASN A 47 -10.07 2.08 0.82
C ASN A 47 -8.95 1.25 0.18
N ILE A 48 -9.04 -0.08 0.26
CA ILE A 48 -8.06 -0.97 -0.38
C ILE A 48 -8.10 -0.81 -1.91
N LYS A 49 -9.30 -0.73 -2.50
CA LYS A 49 -9.46 -0.51 -3.95
C LYS A 49 -8.89 0.83 -4.40
N LYS A 50 -9.09 1.90 -3.61
CA LYS A 50 -8.49 3.21 -3.86
C LYS A 50 -6.96 3.15 -3.81
N LEU A 51 -6.40 2.47 -2.81
CA LEU A 51 -4.95 2.28 -2.70
C LEU A 51 -4.40 1.50 -3.90
N ALA A 52 -5.05 0.42 -4.29
CA ALA A 52 -4.66 -0.41 -5.44
C ALA A 52 -4.68 0.41 -6.75
N SER A 53 -5.74 1.17 -6.97
CA SER A 53 -5.87 2.06 -8.13
C SER A 53 -4.80 3.15 -8.15
N ALA A 54 -4.54 3.82 -7.03
CA ALA A 54 -3.55 4.90 -6.94
C ALA A 54 -2.11 4.39 -7.11
N LEU A 55 -1.86 3.14 -6.71
CA LEU A 55 -0.56 2.48 -6.83
C LEU A 55 -0.42 1.66 -8.11
N ASP A 56 -1.44 1.65 -8.97
CA ASP A 56 -1.47 0.90 -10.23
C ASP A 56 -1.10 -0.59 -10.02
N VAL A 57 -1.78 -1.22 -9.07
CA VAL A 57 -1.63 -2.65 -8.73
C VAL A 57 -2.99 -3.30 -8.51
N SER A 58 -3.02 -4.63 -8.40
CA SER A 58 -4.22 -5.34 -7.95
C SER A 58 -4.40 -5.22 -6.43
N VAL A 59 -5.60 -5.53 -5.95
CA VAL A 59 -5.88 -5.61 -4.51
C VAL A 59 -5.05 -6.71 -3.85
N ASP A 60 -4.81 -7.82 -4.55
CA ASP A 60 -4.06 -8.96 -4.02
C ASP A 60 -2.58 -8.61 -3.79
N ASP A 61 -2.00 -7.77 -4.66
CA ASP A 61 -0.62 -7.30 -4.54
C ASP A 61 -0.36 -6.55 -3.22
N ILE A 62 -1.38 -5.92 -2.63
CA ILE A 62 -1.27 -5.19 -1.36
C ILE A 62 -1.07 -6.15 -0.18
N PHE A 63 -1.55 -7.39 -0.28
CA PHE A 63 -1.55 -8.38 0.80
C PHE A 63 -0.50 -9.47 0.67
N LEU A 64 0.35 -9.42 -0.36
CA LEU A 64 1.48 -10.34 -0.51
C LEU A 64 2.44 -10.20 0.68
N ASP A 65 2.76 -11.32 1.33
CA ASP A 65 3.66 -11.36 2.49
C ASP A 65 5.13 -11.15 2.10
N ASN A 66 5.48 -11.31 0.81
CA ASN A 66 6.81 -11.08 0.23
C ASN A 66 6.74 -10.17 -1.00
N VAL A 67 7.25 -8.93 -0.88
CA VAL A 67 7.31 -7.98 -2.00
C VAL A 67 8.34 -8.40 -3.07
N SER A 68 9.30 -9.26 -2.72
CA SER A 68 10.24 -9.88 -3.66
C SER A 68 9.54 -10.70 -4.74
N ASP A 69 8.41 -11.34 -4.40
CA ASP A 69 7.61 -12.10 -5.35
C ASP A 69 6.94 -11.17 -6.39
N PHE A 70 6.54 -9.97 -5.95
CA PHE A 70 5.98 -8.94 -6.81
C PHE A 70 7.03 -8.33 -7.76
N LEU A 71 8.25 -8.08 -7.27
CA LEU A 71 9.32 -7.46 -8.06
C LEU A 71 10.10 -8.47 -8.93
N LYS A 72 9.79 -9.78 -8.85
CA LYS A 72 10.54 -10.86 -9.52
C LYS A 72 12.06 -10.74 -9.32
N LEU A 73 12.49 -10.24 -8.16
CA LEU A 73 13.90 -10.10 -7.86
C LEU A 73 14.43 -11.46 -7.39
N PRO A 74 15.62 -11.91 -7.85
CA PRO A 74 16.22 -13.11 -7.32
C PRO A 74 16.45 -12.93 -5.81
N SER A 75 16.00 -13.92 -5.05
CA SER A 75 16.17 -14.05 -3.60
C SER A 75 17.65 -14.11 -3.19
#